data_AF-A0A350IIV3-F1
#
_entry.id   AF-A0A350IIV3-F1
#
_cell.length_a   1.000
_cell.length_b   1.000
_cell.length_c   1.000
_cell.angle_alpha   90.00
_cell.angle_beta   90.00
_cell.angle_gamma   90.00
#
_symmetry.space_group_name_H-M   'P 1'
#
loop_
_entity.id
_entity.type
_entity.pdbx_description
1 polymer ?
#
loop_
_entity_poly.entity_id
_entity_poly.type
_entity_poly.pdbx_seq_one_letter_code
_entity_poly.pdbx_strand_id
1 'polypeptide(L)'
;MKKIIKIAELIGSDIRSRQNADHILNSIGNFSGVVELDFNGVEFISRSFADEVYTIAKENRDNVVLRNMEGIVDSMMSVVSESRTNKRVRKTENANMKEFSDMESLSAYLSTF
;
A
#
# COMPACT_ATOMS: atom_id res chain seq x y z
N MET A 1 20.50 11.51 16.09
CA MET A 1 20.41 12.40 14.91
C MET A 1 19.09 12.10 14.20
N LYS A 2 18.41 13.12 13.68
CA LYS A 2 17.12 12.99 12.99
C LYS A 2 17.24 13.56 11.59
N LYS A 3 16.71 12.86 10.59
CA LYS A 3 16.59 13.33 9.19
C LYS A 3 15.11 13.48 8.87
N ILE A 4 14.72 14.60 8.27
CA ILE A 4 13.33 14.83 7.83
C ILE A 4 13.33 14.82 6.30
N ILE A 5 12.45 14.01 5.71
CA ILE A 5 12.24 13.91 4.27
C ILE A 5 10.83 14.38 4.00
N LYS A 6 10.71 15.52 3.32
CA LYS A 6 9.41 16.06 2.91
C LYS A 6 8.96 15.40 1.63
N ILE A 7 7.90 14.61 1.71
CA ILE A 7 7.43 13.77 0.62
C ILE A 7 6.89 14.62 -0.54
N ALA A 8 6.17 15.71 -0.23
CA ALA A 8 5.64 16.64 -1.22
C ALA A 8 6.76 17.32 -2.05
N GLU A 9 7.90 17.64 -1.44
CA GLU A 9 9.04 18.24 -2.14
C GLU A 9 9.85 17.20 -2.94
N LEU A 10 9.92 15.95 -2.45
CA LEU A 10 10.68 14.89 -3.09
C LEU A 10 9.96 14.28 -4.31
N ILE A 11 8.64 14.12 -4.24
CA ILE A 11 7.86 13.34 -5.21
C ILE A 11 6.70 14.16 -5.79
N GLY A 12 6.12 15.08 -5.02
CA GLY A 12 4.91 15.84 -5.37
C GLY A 12 3.72 15.54 -4.44
N SER A 13 2.63 16.27 -4.63
CA SER A 13 1.43 16.18 -3.78
C SER A 13 0.45 15.06 -4.15
N ASP A 14 0.44 14.60 -5.40
CA ASP A 14 -0.41 13.51 -5.89
C ASP A 14 0.46 12.32 -6.36
N ILE A 15 0.51 11.26 -5.56
CA ILE A 15 1.46 10.15 -5.73
C ILE A 15 0.75 8.86 -6.11
N ARG A 16 0.82 8.53 -7.40
CA ARG A 16 0.09 7.37 -7.97
C ARG A 16 0.97 6.16 -8.28
N SER A 17 2.26 6.39 -8.54
CA SER A 17 3.19 5.34 -8.94
C SER A 17 3.89 4.71 -7.74
N ARG A 18 3.95 3.38 -7.72
CA ARG A 18 4.71 2.60 -6.74
C ARG A 18 6.22 2.92 -6.78
N GLN A 19 6.75 3.16 -7.98
CA GLN A 19 8.18 3.42 -8.21
C GLN A 19 8.68 4.68 -7.47
N ASN A 20 7.77 5.58 -7.12
CA ASN A 20 8.16 6.79 -6.38
C ASN A 20 8.71 6.47 -4.98
N ALA A 21 8.43 5.28 -4.42
CA ALA A 21 9.00 4.85 -3.16
C ALA A 21 10.52 4.63 -3.23
N ASP A 22 11.08 4.38 -4.42
CA ASP A 22 12.52 4.23 -4.62
C ASP A 22 13.25 5.55 -4.32
N HIS A 23 12.62 6.70 -4.58
CA HIS A 23 13.17 8.01 -4.19
C HIS A 23 13.29 8.15 -2.67
N ILE A 24 12.37 7.56 -1.91
CA ILE A 24 12.42 7.56 -0.44
C ILE A 24 13.58 6.69 0.03
N LEU A 25 13.70 5.47 -0.48
CA LEU A 25 14.79 4.55 -0.15
C LEU A 25 16.17 5.17 -0.45
N ASN A 26 16.33 5.74 -1.65
CA ASN A 26 17.56 6.43 -2.04
C ASN A 26 17.86 7.64 -1.15
N SER A 27 16.82 8.37 -0.73
CA SER A 27 16.96 9.50 0.19
C SER A 27 17.32 9.07 1.60
N ILE A 28 16.88 7.90 2.07
CA ILE A 28 17.29 7.32 3.35
C ILE A 28 18.78 6.91 3.28
N GLY A 29 19.16 6.17 2.24
CA GLY A 29 20.53 5.67 2.07
C GLY A 29 21.01 4.86 3.28
N ASN A 30 22.28 5.05 3.68
CA ASN A 30 22.87 4.38 4.85
C ASN A 30 22.71 5.17 6.16
N PHE A 31 21.64 5.96 6.28
CA PHE A 31 21.43 6.78 7.47
C PHE A 31 21.11 5.91 8.70
N SER A 32 21.91 6.06 9.76
CA SER A 32 21.81 5.24 10.98
C SER A 32 20.96 5.86 12.10
N GLY A 33 20.28 6.98 11.84
CA GLY A 33 19.42 7.66 12.80
C GLY A 33 17.93 7.51 12.50
N VAL A 34 17.11 8.33 13.17
CA VAL A 34 15.66 8.35 12.94
C VAL A 34 15.35 9.19 11.70
N VAL A 35 14.69 8.60 10.71
CA VAL A 35 14.13 9.25 9.54
C VAL A 35 12.66 9.54 9.79
N GLU A 36 12.27 10.77 9.56
CA GLU A 36 10.88 11.19 9.55
C GLU A 36 10.44 11.44 8.11
N LEU A 37 9.43 10.70 7.66
CA LEU A 37 8.75 10.95 6.40
C LEU A 37 7.58 11.91 6.70
N ASP A 38 7.72 13.14 6.24
CA ASP A 38 6.75 14.21 6.43
C ASP A 38 5.82 14.28 5.21
N PHE A 39 4.55 13.94 5.42
CA PHE A 39 3.49 13.93 4.41
C PHE A 39 2.72 15.25 4.32
N ASN A 40 3.14 16.30 5.03
CA ASN A 40 2.52 17.61 4.90
C ASN A 40 2.60 18.09 3.43
N GLY A 41 1.47 18.55 2.90
CA GLY A 41 1.32 18.95 1.49
C GLY A 41 1.13 17.80 0.50
N VAL A 42 1.05 16.55 0.97
CA VAL A 42 0.61 15.42 0.14
C VAL A 42 -0.91 15.30 0.21
N GLU A 43 -1.57 15.39 -0.95
CA GLU A 43 -3.02 15.39 -1.07
C GLU A 43 -3.57 14.00 -1.37
N PHE A 44 -2.80 13.17 -2.07
CA PHE A 44 -3.21 11.83 -2.46
C PHE A 44 -2.04 10.86 -2.54
N ILE A 45 -2.28 9.62 -2.09
CA ILE A 45 -1.41 8.47 -2.35
C ILE A 45 -2.22 7.28 -2.86
N SER A 46 -1.67 6.56 -3.83
CA SER A 46 -2.20 5.27 -4.25
C SER A 46 -1.94 4.18 -3.21
N ARG A 47 -2.76 3.13 -3.24
CA ARG A 47 -2.56 1.94 -2.39
C ARG A 47 -1.21 1.27 -2.62
N SER A 48 -0.78 1.15 -3.88
CA SER A 48 0.48 0.49 -4.22
C SER A 48 1.70 1.27 -3.69
N PHE A 49 1.66 2.60 -3.71
CA PHE A 49 2.69 3.43 -3.08
C PHE A 49 2.65 3.33 -1.55
N ALA A 50 1.45 3.39 -0.95
CA ALA A 50 1.26 3.22 0.49
C ALA A 50 1.81 1.87 1.00
N ASP A 51 1.62 0.79 0.23
CA ASP A 51 2.21 -0.54 0.51
C ASP A 51 3.74 -0.50 0.59
N GLU A 52 4.42 0.25 -0.29
CA GLU A 52 5.88 0.39 -0.23
C GLU A 52 6.32 1.21 0.97
N VAL A 53 5.69 2.37 1.21
CA VAL A 53 6.00 3.21 2.37
C VAL A 53 5.84 2.41 3.66
N TYR A 54 4.76 1.62 3.78
CA TYR A 54 4.55 0.74 4.92
C TYR A 54 5.65 -0.32 5.05
N THR A 55 6.08 -0.90 3.93
CA THR A 55 7.16 -1.90 3.91
C THR A 55 8.47 -1.27 4.36
N ILE A 56 8.84 -0.10 3.82
CA ILE A 56 10.02 0.68 4.21
C ILE A 56 9.99 0.97 5.71
N ALA A 57 8.85 1.44 6.24
CA ALA A 57 8.70 1.76 7.66
C ALA A 57 8.90 0.52 8.55
N LYS A 58 8.34 -0.63 8.14
CA LYS A 58 8.41 -1.88 8.90
C LYS A 58 9.79 -2.54 8.84
N GLU A 59 10.45 -2.55 7.68
CA GLU A 59 11.77 -3.16 7.51
C GLU A 59 12.87 -2.42 8.25
N ASN A 60 12.73 -1.10 8.40
CA ASN A 60 13.68 -0.25 9.12
C ASN A 60 13.51 -0.26 10.65
N ARG A 61 12.74 -1.21 11.21
CA ARG A 61 12.63 -1.52 12.66
C ARG A 61 12.67 -0.26 13.56
N ASP A 62 11.67 0.60 13.38
CA ASP A 62 11.42 1.82 14.16
C ASP A 62 12.31 3.05 13.86
N ASN A 63 13.28 2.94 12.95
CA ASN A 63 14.06 4.10 12.52
C ASN A 63 13.29 5.03 11.58
N VAL A 64 12.22 4.56 10.93
CA VAL A 64 11.42 5.36 10.01
C VAL A 64 10.05 5.66 10.64
N VAL A 65 9.75 6.94 10.82
CA VAL A 65 8.51 7.43 11.43
C VAL A 65 7.72 8.23 10.40
N LEU A 66 6.43 7.95 10.27
CA LEU A 66 5.52 8.69 9.39
C LEU A 66 4.88 9.84 10.19
N ARG A 67 4.86 11.05 9.64
CA ARG A 67 4.25 12.24 10.27
C ARG A 67 3.40 13.01 9.28
N ASN A 68 2.47 13.80 9.85
CA ASN A 68 1.60 14.72 9.11
C ASN A 68 0.83 14.03 7.97
N MET A 69 0.39 12.80 8.22
CA MET A 69 -0.57 12.12 7.36
C MET A 69 -1.95 12.65 7.74
N GLU A 70 -2.63 13.30 6.80
CA GLU A 70 -3.95 13.87 7.03
C GLU A 70 -4.94 13.38 5.97
N GLY A 71 -6.22 13.32 6.33
CA GLY A 71 -7.31 13.01 5.40
C GLY A 71 -7.13 11.69 4.65
N ILE A 72 -7.08 11.78 3.32
CA ILE A 72 -7.00 10.62 2.42
C ILE A 72 -5.70 9.83 2.61
N VAL A 73 -4.59 10.52 2.91
CA VAL A 73 -3.27 9.89 3.08
C VAL A 73 -3.28 8.97 4.31
N ASP A 74 -3.78 9.48 5.45
CA ASP A 74 -3.91 8.71 6.69
C ASP A 74 -4.87 7.53 6.53
N SER A 75 -6.02 7.77 5.88
CA SER A 75 -7.00 6.73 5.58
C SER A 75 -6.40 5.59 4.76
N MET A 76 -5.62 5.92 3.71
CA MET A 76 -4.99 4.92 2.85
C MET A 76 -3.91 4.12 3.59
N MET A 77 -3.08 4.80 4.39
CA MET A 77 -2.06 4.12 5.20
C MET A 77 -2.69 3.19 6.24
N SER A 78 -3.79 3.61 6.85
CA SER A 78 -4.56 2.78 7.79
C SER A 78 -5.08 1.52 7.11
N VAL A 79 -5.74 1.64 5.95
CA VAL A 79 -6.23 0.49 5.16
C VAL A 79 -5.11 -0.48 4.81
N VAL A 80 -3.94 0.03 4.40
CA VAL A 80 -2.78 -0.82 4.10
C VAL A 80 -2.31 -1.55 5.36
N SER A 81 -2.12 -0.83 6.47
CA SER A 81 -1.66 -1.42 7.73
C SER A 81 -2.60 -2.53 8.24
N GLU A 82 -3.91 -2.28 8.24
CA GLU A 82 -4.94 -3.26 8.61
C GLU A 82 -4.92 -4.49 7.70
N SER A 83 -4.74 -4.29 6.39
CA SER A 83 -4.68 -5.40 5.45
C SER A 83 -3.43 -6.30 5.64
N ARG A 84 -2.36 -5.73 6.20
CA ARG A 84 -1.10 -6.43 6.49
C ARG A 84 -1.11 -7.11 7.86
N THR A 85 -1.85 -6.59 8.83
CA THR A 85 -2.04 -7.22 10.14
C THR A 85 -3.07 -8.34 10.08
N ASN A 86 -4.18 -8.11 9.37
CA ASN A 86 -5.27 -9.07 9.22
C ASN A 86 -5.14 -9.81 7.90
N LYS A 87 -4.30 -10.85 7.87
CA LYS A 87 -4.17 -11.72 6.70
C LYS A 87 -5.56 -12.25 6.33
N ARG A 88 -5.99 -12.01 5.09
CA ARG A 88 -7.31 -12.42 4.60
C ARG A 88 -7.50 -13.92 4.80
N VAL A 89 -8.28 -14.29 5.82
CA VAL A 89 -8.72 -15.67 6.02
C VAL A 89 -9.83 -15.90 5.00
N ARG A 90 -9.50 -16.56 3.89
CA ARG A 90 -10.54 -17.09 3.00
C ARG A 90 -11.24 -18.17 3.80
N LYS A 91 -12.50 -17.93 4.18
CA LYS A 91 -13.37 -19.04 4.56
C LYS A 91 -13.40 -19.94 3.33
N THR A 92 -12.80 -21.10 3.39
CA THR A 92 -13.09 -22.21 2.47
C THR A 92 -14.50 -22.67 2.81
N GLU A 93 -15.48 -21.81 2.52
CA GLU A 93 -16.82 -22.32 2.26
C GLU A 93 -16.65 -23.21 1.04
N ASN A 94 -17.22 -24.41 1.09
CA ASN A 94 -17.25 -25.36 -0.01
C ASN A 94 -18.00 -24.71 -1.18
N ALA A 95 -17.33 -23.79 -1.88
CA ALA A 95 -17.86 -23.13 -3.04
C ALA A 95 -18.03 -24.23 -4.08
N ASN A 96 -19.28 -24.50 -4.47
CA ASN A 96 -19.60 -25.47 -5.49
C ASN A 96 -18.95 -25.01 -6.80
N MET A 97 -17.76 -25.54 -7.08
CA MET A 97 -17.07 -25.34 -8.34
C MET A 97 -17.79 -26.21 -9.37
N LYS A 98 -18.35 -25.56 -10.40
CA LYS A 98 -19.03 -26.24 -11.49
C LYS A 98 -18.12 -26.20 -12.71
N GLU A 99 -17.68 -27.36 -13.14
CA GLU A 99 -16.83 -27.51 -14.33
C GLU A 99 -17.70 -27.79 -15.56
N PHE A 100 -17.30 -27.20 -16.69
CA PHE A 100 -17.95 -27.36 -17.97
C PHE A 100 -16.89 -27.75 -19.00
N SER A 101 -17.16 -28.81 -19.76
CA SER A 101 -16.25 -29.36 -20.77
C SER A 101 -16.33 -28.63 -22.11
N ASP A 102 -17.35 -27.81 -22.31
CA ASP A 102 -17.69 -27.24 -23.61
C ASP A 102 -18.49 -25.94 -23.46
N MET A 103 -18.52 -25.16 -24.53
CA MET A 103 -19.15 -23.83 -24.53
C MET A 103 -20.69 -23.92 -24.48
N GLU A 104 -21.29 -25.01 -24.99
CA GLU A 104 -22.74 -25.19 -25.00
C GLU A 104 -23.27 -25.42 -23.58
N SER A 105 -22.60 -26.29 -22.81
CA SER A 105 -22.94 -26.58 -21.42
C SER A 105 -22.74 -25.37 -20.50
N LEU A 106 -21.71 -24.56 -20.75
CA LEU A 106 -21.53 -23.28 -20.07
C LEU A 106 -22.63 -22.28 -20.44
N SER A 107 -22.95 -22.13 -21.72
CA SER A 107 -23.98 -21.19 -22.20
C SER A 107 -25.37 -21.55 -21.66
N ALA A 108 -25.71 -22.84 -21.64
CA ALA A 108 -26.96 -23.34 -21.07
C ALA A 108 -27.05 -23.02 -19.58
N TYR A 109 -25.97 -23.22 -18.82
CA TYR A 109 -25.93 -22.89 -17.40
C TYR A 109 -26.08 -21.39 -17.13
N LEU A 110 -25.38 -20.53 -17.88
CA LEU A 110 -25.50 -19.08 -17.74
C LEU A 110 -26.91 -18.57 -18.07
N SER A 111 -27.65 -19.28 -18.92
CA SER A 111 -29.04 -18.97 -19.27
C SER A 111 -30.06 -19.40 -18.20
N THR A 112 -29.62 -20.03 -17.10
CA THR A 112 -30.49 -20.40 -15.97
C THR A 112 -30.60 -19.33 -14.88
N PHE A 113 -29.99 -18.16 -15.09
CA PHE A 113 -30.05 -16.96 -14.26
C PHE A 113 -30.77 -15.83 -15.00
#